data_AF-A0A2N0NN77-F1
#
_entry.id   AF-A0A2N0NN77-F1
#
_cell.length_a   1.000
_cell.length_b   1.000
_cell.length_c   1.000
_cell.angle_alpha   90.00
_cell.angle_beta   90.00
_cell.angle_gamma   90.00
#
_symmetry.space_group_name_H-M   'P 1'
#
loop_
_entity.id
_entity.type
_entity.pdbx_description
1 polymer ?
#
loop_
_entity_poly.entity_id
_entity_poly.type
_entity_poly.pdbx_seq_one_letter_code
_entity_poly.pdbx_strand_id
1 'polypeptide(L)'
;DIRKLAQIKNGDCLSERYYNSSVKLEWICKNKHRWKAIPNSIQQGCWCPYCADNQLPLLWYCKEGHIWQASLSNVKSGTWCPFCYRFKREQLCREIVAKYLGLPSENRRPDFLKIPEHPKGLELDIPYYEYGFAIEVQGEQHEKYIEFFHRGDPNNFIKQQAQDQLKKELCEENWITLRYVWYHEDPYVVIPEHLRELGLID
;
A
#
# COMPACT_ATOMS: atom_id res chain seq x y z
N ASP A 1 -8.24 -33.36 32.60
CA ASP A 1 -6.77 -33.37 32.55
C ASP A 1 -6.30 -32.39 31.48
N ILE A 2 -5.51 -31.40 31.88
CA ILE A 2 -5.06 -30.27 31.05
C ILE A 2 -4.09 -30.72 29.97
N ARG A 3 -3.27 -31.74 30.24
CA ARG A 3 -2.33 -32.29 29.25
C ARG A 3 -3.07 -33.03 28.14
N LYS A 4 -4.09 -33.81 28.49
CA LYS A 4 -4.98 -34.44 27.49
C LYS A 4 -5.68 -33.42 26.60
N LEU A 5 -6.13 -32.30 27.18
CA LEU A 5 -6.74 -31.20 26.43
C LEU A 5 -5.77 -30.62 25.40
N ALA A 6 -4.51 -30.44 25.77
CA ALA A 6 -3.47 -29.97 24.86
C ALA A 6 -3.18 -30.98 23.73
N GLN A 7 -3.11 -32.28 24.08
CA GLN A 7 -2.86 -33.36 23.13
C GLN A 7 -3.96 -33.48 22.07
N ILE A 8 -5.24 -33.34 22.45
CA ILE A 8 -6.38 -33.32 21.50
C ILE A 8 -6.21 -32.23 20.44
N LYS A 9 -5.57 -31.12 20.79
CA LYS A 9 -5.31 -29.98 19.89
C LYS A 9 -3.92 -30.05 19.22
N ASN A 10 -3.29 -31.23 19.22
CA ASN A 10 -1.94 -31.47 18.69
C ASN A 10 -0.89 -30.52 19.30
N GLY A 11 -0.94 -30.29 20.60
CA GLY A 11 0.08 -29.54 21.31
C GLY A 11 0.29 -30.05 22.72
N ASP A 12 0.96 -29.26 23.55
CA ASP A 12 1.32 -29.65 24.91
C ASP A 12 1.18 -28.48 25.90
N CYS A 13 1.05 -28.83 27.18
CA CYS A 13 1.09 -27.90 28.29
C CYS A 13 2.47 -28.02 28.96
N LEU A 14 3.29 -26.96 28.84
CA LEU A 14 4.66 -26.93 29.35
C LEU A 14 4.73 -26.64 30.85
N SER A 15 3.65 -26.11 31.45
CA SER A 15 3.61 -25.86 32.89
C SER A 15 3.46 -27.15 33.70
N GLU A 16 4.33 -27.33 34.69
CA GLU A 16 4.34 -28.51 35.57
C GLU A 16 3.25 -28.49 36.64
N ARG A 17 2.85 -27.29 37.10
CA ARG A 17 1.93 -27.11 38.23
C ARG A 17 0.66 -26.40 37.79
N TYR A 18 -0.48 -27.04 38.04
CA TYR A 18 -1.80 -26.45 37.88
C TYR A 18 -2.38 -26.15 39.26
N TYR A 19 -2.54 -24.86 39.58
CA TYR A 19 -3.04 -24.41 40.87
C TYR A 19 -4.55 -24.12 40.83
N ASN A 20 -5.03 -23.42 39.80
CA ASN A 20 -6.46 -23.12 39.57
C ASN A 20 -6.71 -22.64 38.13
N SER A 21 -7.98 -22.50 37.75
CA SER A 21 -8.42 -22.11 36.40
C SER A 21 -8.13 -20.66 35.99
N SER A 22 -7.68 -19.83 36.93
CA SER A 22 -7.35 -18.41 36.73
C SER A 22 -5.85 -18.17 36.50
N VAL A 23 -4.99 -19.15 36.77
CA VAL A 23 -3.55 -19.05 36.52
C VAL A 23 -3.24 -19.33 35.04
N LYS A 24 -2.46 -18.45 34.42
CA LYS A 24 -1.96 -18.67 33.05
C LYS A 24 -0.95 -19.82 33.05
N LEU A 25 -1.22 -20.83 32.24
CA LEU A 25 -0.27 -21.89 31.93
C LEU A 25 0.45 -21.59 30.62
N GLU A 26 1.60 -22.20 30.43
CA GLU A 26 2.38 -22.14 29.19
C GLU A 26 2.02 -23.32 28.30
N TRP A 27 1.74 -23.04 27.03
CA TRP A 27 1.25 -23.98 26.04
C TRP A 27 2.13 -23.94 24.80
N ILE A 28 2.19 -25.05 24.07
CA ILE A 28 2.85 -25.16 22.76
C ILE A 28 1.92 -25.86 21.77
N CYS A 29 1.84 -25.38 20.53
CA CYS A 29 1.04 -26.01 19.48
C CYS A 29 1.90 -26.86 18.54
N LYS A 30 1.27 -27.59 17.61
CA LYS A 30 1.96 -28.37 16.57
C LYS A 30 3.01 -27.57 15.79
N ASN A 31 2.76 -26.28 15.55
CA ASN A 31 3.66 -25.36 14.84
C ASN A 31 4.74 -24.76 15.76
N LYS A 32 4.92 -25.31 16.97
CA LYS A 32 5.93 -24.90 17.97
C LYS A 32 5.79 -23.48 18.53
N HIS A 33 4.69 -22.78 18.25
CA HIS A 33 4.40 -21.50 18.90
C HIS A 33 4.14 -21.72 20.39
N ARG A 34 4.76 -20.90 21.24
CA ARG A 34 4.57 -20.91 22.68
C ARG A 34 3.75 -19.70 23.12
N TRP A 35 2.77 -19.89 23.99
CA TRP A 35 1.98 -18.79 24.53
C TRP A 35 1.51 -19.07 25.96
N LYS A 36 1.10 -18.02 26.67
CA LYS A 36 0.51 -18.12 28.01
C LYS A 36 -0.99 -17.88 27.94
N ALA A 37 -1.79 -18.83 28.44
CA ALA A 37 -3.25 -18.73 28.46
C ALA A 37 -3.83 -19.44 29.69
N ILE A 38 -5.00 -18.98 30.13
CA ILE A 38 -5.75 -19.66 31.20
C ILE A 38 -6.46 -20.91 30.64
N PRO A 39 -6.53 -22.02 31.38
CA PRO A 39 -7.16 -23.27 30.90
C PRO A 39 -8.62 -23.11 30.47
N ASN A 40 -9.38 -22.23 31.14
CA ASN A 40 -10.77 -21.96 30.78
C ASN A 40 -10.92 -21.43 29.35
N SER A 41 -10.00 -20.55 28.91
CA SER A 41 -9.98 -20.03 27.54
C SER A 41 -9.68 -21.14 26.52
N ILE A 42 -8.80 -22.07 26.87
CA ILE A 42 -8.49 -23.24 26.04
C ILE A 42 -9.70 -24.18 25.89
N GLN A 43 -10.42 -24.41 26.99
CA GLN A 43 -11.64 -25.22 27.01
C GLN A 43 -12.77 -24.60 26.17
N GLN A 44 -12.86 -23.27 26.13
CA GLN A 44 -13.82 -22.53 25.33
C GLN A 44 -13.47 -22.45 23.83
N GLY A 45 -12.35 -23.05 23.41
CA GLY A 45 -11.99 -23.20 22.00
C GLY A 45 -10.88 -22.26 21.51
N CYS A 46 -10.45 -21.29 22.32
CA CYS A 46 -9.28 -20.46 22.00
C CYS A 46 -8.01 -21.29 22.14
N TRP A 47 -7.28 -21.54 21.05
CA TRP A 47 -6.09 -22.40 21.11
C TRP A 47 -4.81 -21.58 21.03
N CYS A 48 -4.14 -21.61 19.88
CA CYS A 48 -2.89 -20.93 19.65
C CYS A 48 -3.18 -19.60 18.92
N PRO A 49 -2.93 -18.43 19.54
CA PRO A 49 -3.22 -17.14 18.92
C PRO A 49 -2.42 -16.97 17.62
N TYR A 50 -1.18 -17.45 17.58
CA TYR A 50 -0.34 -17.40 16.37
C TYR A 50 -0.90 -18.26 15.23
N CYS A 51 -1.55 -19.40 15.51
CA CYS A 51 -2.19 -20.22 14.48
C CYS A 51 -3.60 -19.71 14.13
N ALA A 52 -4.30 -19.07 15.07
CA ALA A 52 -5.63 -18.53 14.84
C ALA A 52 -5.59 -17.24 14.02
N ASP A 53 -4.56 -16.42 14.22
CA ASP A 53 -4.48 -15.08 13.67
C ASP A 53 -3.76 -15.02 12.30
N ASN A 54 -3.15 -16.12 11.85
CA ASN A 54 -2.39 -16.18 10.59
C ASN A 54 -1.41 -14.98 10.42
N GLN A 55 -0.94 -14.45 11.55
CA GLN A 55 -0.12 -13.23 11.69
C GLN A 55 1.33 -13.46 11.28
N LEU A 56 1.72 -14.70 11.03
CA LEU A 56 3.06 -14.96 10.52
C LEU A 56 3.21 -14.21 9.19
N PRO A 57 4.22 -13.31 9.08
CA PRO A 57 4.48 -12.64 7.83
C PRO A 57 4.85 -13.70 6.78
N LEU A 58 3.95 -13.91 5.84
CA LEU A 58 4.22 -14.68 4.64
C LEU A 58 4.95 -13.76 3.65
N LEU A 59 5.80 -14.37 2.83
CA LEU A 59 6.40 -13.69 1.71
C LEU A 59 5.41 -13.76 0.54
N TRP A 60 5.00 -12.59 0.05
CA TRP A 60 4.05 -12.43 -1.04
C TRP A 60 4.75 -11.95 -2.29
N TYR A 61 4.25 -12.40 -3.44
CA TYR A 61 4.63 -11.89 -4.76
C TYR A 61 3.37 -11.40 -5.47
N CYS A 62 3.42 -10.22 -6.10
CA CYS A 62 2.30 -9.74 -6.93
C CYS A 62 2.54 -10.05 -8.40
N LYS A 63 1.50 -9.87 -9.24
CA LYS A 63 1.59 -10.03 -10.70
C LYS A 63 2.66 -9.13 -11.35
N GLU A 64 2.99 -8.00 -10.73
CA GLU A 64 4.01 -7.04 -11.18
C GLU A 64 5.43 -7.33 -10.63
N GLY A 65 5.63 -8.48 -9.95
CA GLY A 65 6.97 -8.90 -9.50
C GLY A 65 7.44 -8.35 -8.14
N HIS A 66 6.64 -7.52 -7.45
CA HIS A 66 7.02 -7.01 -6.13
C HIS A 66 6.94 -8.09 -5.04
N ILE A 67 7.93 -8.08 -4.14
CA ILE A 67 8.03 -9.00 -3.00
C ILE A 67 7.80 -8.23 -1.69
N TRP A 68 6.90 -8.68 -0.82
CA TRP A 68 6.69 -8.07 0.50
C TRP A 68 6.29 -9.07 1.58
N GLN A 69 6.43 -8.67 2.84
CA GLN A 69 6.01 -9.45 4.01
C GLN A 69 4.68 -8.93 4.57
N ALA A 70 3.70 -9.82 4.73
CA ALA A 70 2.42 -9.49 5.37
C ALA A 70 1.74 -10.76 5.91
N SER A 71 0.86 -10.60 6.92
CA SER A 71 -0.01 -11.69 7.35
C SER A 71 -1.08 -12.00 6.30
N LEU A 72 -1.58 -13.24 6.25
CA LEU A 72 -2.72 -13.58 5.37
C LEU A 72 -3.94 -12.69 5.68
N SER A 73 -4.14 -12.37 6.96
CA SER A 73 -5.23 -11.54 7.44
C SER A 73 -5.20 -10.13 6.82
N ASN A 74 -4.03 -9.49 6.77
CA ASN A 74 -3.84 -8.17 6.14
C ASN A 74 -4.08 -8.21 4.63
N VAL A 75 -3.61 -9.27 3.97
CA VAL A 75 -3.80 -9.45 2.53
C VAL A 75 -5.27 -9.69 2.20
N LYS A 76 -5.97 -10.48 3.02
CA LYS A 76 -7.40 -10.81 2.85
C LYS A 76 -8.32 -9.61 3.16
N SER A 77 -7.92 -8.70 4.04
CA SER A 77 -8.69 -7.50 4.39
C SER A 77 -8.60 -6.36 3.34
N GLY A 78 -8.13 -6.66 2.13
CA GLY A 78 -8.06 -5.70 1.01
C GLY A 78 -6.75 -4.91 0.93
N THR A 79 -5.80 -5.16 1.82
CA THR A 79 -4.46 -4.54 1.73
C THR A 79 -3.55 -5.47 0.93
N TRP A 80 -3.69 -5.44 -0.40
CA TRP A 80 -2.80 -6.15 -1.31
C TRP A 80 -1.40 -5.49 -1.34
N CYS A 81 -0.57 -5.86 -2.32
CA CYS A 81 0.78 -5.35 -2.54
C CYS A 81 0.92 -3.85 -2.19
N PRO A 82 1.74 -3.50 -1.18
CA PRO A 82 1.89 -2.12 -0.74
C PRO A 82 2.48 -1.23 -1.81
N PHE A 83 3.15 -1.80 -2.81
CA PHE A 83 3.74 -1.08 -3.93
C PHE A 83 2.73 -0.83 -5.07
N CYS A 84 1.61 -1.56 -5.10
CA CYS A 84 0.57 -1.45 -6.12
C CYS A 84 -0.64 -0.60 -5.69
N TYR A 85 -0.80 -0.25 -4.41
CA TYR A 85 -1.88 0.63 -3.97
C TYR A 85 -1.53 2.08 -4.33
N ARG A 86 -2.32 2.73 -5.19
CA ARG A 86 -2.08 4.08 -5.73
C ARG A 86 -1.62 5.09 -4.67
N PHE A 87 -2.28 5.13 -3.50
CA PHE A 87 -1.92 6.03 -2.40
C PHE A 87 -0.57 5.71 -1.73
N LYS A 88 -0.19 4.42 -1.64
CA LYS A 88 1.12 4.05 -1.08
C LYS A 88 2.24 4.37 -2.06
N ARG A 89 1.99 4.25 -3.37
CA ARG A 89 2.97 4.62 -4.40
C ARG A 89 3.14 6.13 -4.49
N GLU A 90 2.05 6.89 -4.45
CA GLU A 90 2.10 8.36 -4.38
C GLU A 90 2.91 8.82 -3.16
N GLN A 91 2.64 8.24 -1.98
CA GLN A 91 3.40 8.54 -0.77
C GLN A 91 4.88 8.15 -0.88
N LEU A 92 5.20 6.99 -1.47
CA LEU A 92 6.58 6.57 -1.72
C LEU A 92 7.30 7.55 -2.65
N CYS A 93 6.69 7.91 -3.78
CA CYS A 93 7.23 8.89 -4.70
C CYS A 93 7.44 10.24 -3.99
N ARG A 94 6.47 10.67 -3.18
CA ARG A 94 6.56 11.90 -2.38
C ARG A 94 7.76 11.87 -1.44
N GLU A 95 7.96 10.78 -0.71
CA GLU A 95 9.09 10.60 0.21
C GLU A 95 10.43 10.57 -0.51
N ILE A 96 10.51 9.96 -1.70
CA ILE A 96 11.74 9.90 -2.49
C ILE A 96 12.13 11.29 -2.97
N VAL A 97 11.22 12.01 -3.64
CA VAL A 97 11.53 13.36 -4.16
C VAL A 97 11.86 14.30 -3.00
N ALA A 98 11.17 14.16 -1.86
CA ALA A 98 11.40 15.02 -0.72
C ALA A 98 12.79 14.87 -0.08
N LYS A 99 13.47 13.74 -0.29
CA LYS A 99 14.88 13.58 0.12
C LYS A 99 15.83 14.46 -0.69
N TYR A 100 15.46 14.82 -1.92
CA TYR A 100 16.28 15.65 -2.81
C TYR A 100 15.90 17.13 -2.70
N LEU A 101 14.61 17.45 -2.70
CA LEU A 101 14.11 18.83 -2.86
C LEU A 101 13.38 19.40 -1.64
N GLY A 102 13.14 18.59 -0.60
CA GLY A 102 12.26 18.97 0.52
C GLY A 102 10.79 18.69 0.24
N LEU A 103 9.88 19.14 1.11
CA LEU A 103 8.46 18.82 0.97
C LEU A 103 7.85 19.49 -0.28
N PRO A 104 6.98 18.80 -1.05
CA PRO A 104 6.29 19.40 -2.18
C PRO A 104 5.24 20.43 -1.71
N SER A 105 4.75 21.22 -2.66
CA SER A 105 3.70 22.21 -2.43
C SER A 105 2.42 21.58 -1.86
N GLU A 106 1.82 22.23 -0.86
CA GLU A 106 0.56 21.78 -0.26
C GLU A 106 -0.63 21.92 -1.22
N ASN A 107 -0.58 22.94 -2.09
CA ASN A 107 -1.64 23.19 -3.05
C ASN A 107 -1.59 22.21 -4.23
N ARG A 108 -2.38 21.13 -4.15
CA ARG A 108 -2.52 20.14 -5.24
C ARG A 108 -3.51 20.53 -6.34
N ARG A 109 -4.33 21.56 -6.15
CA ARG A 109 -5.35 22.01 -7.13
C ARG A 109 -5.18 23.51 -7.40
N PRO A 110 -4.11 23.90 -8.10
CA PRO A 110 -3.82 25.30 -8.37
C PRO A 110 -4.90 25.91 -9.28
N ASP A 111 -5.09 27.22 -9.17
CA ASP A 111 -6.18 27.93 -9.87
C ASP A 111 -6.10 27.81 -11.39
N PHE A 112 -4.89 27.71 -11.96
CA PHE A 112 -4.70 27.55 -13.40
C PHE A 112 -5.20 26.20 -13.94
N LEU A 113 -5.51 25.23 -13.07
CA LEU A 113 -6.14 23.96 -13.46
C LEU A 113 -7.67 23.99 -13.38
N LYS A 114 -8.29 25.14 -13.05
CA LYS A 114 -9.74 25.30 -13.01
C LYS A 114 -10.27 25.65 -14.40
N ILE A 115 -11.22 24.85 -14.88
CA ILE A 115 -11.97 25.10 -16.12
C ILE A 115 -13.47 24.94 -15.86
N PRO A 116 -14.37 25.43 -16.74
CA PRO A 116 -15.82 25.32 -16.55
C PRO A 116 -16.31 23.89 -16.24
N GLU A 117 -15.71 22.90 -16.88
CA GLU A 117 -15.99 21.47 -16.71
C GLU A 117 -15.44 20.91 -15.38
N HIS A 118 -14.40 21.55 -14.83
CA HIS A 118 -13.75 21.19 -13.58
C HIS A 118 -13.56 22.44 -12.69
N PRO A 119 -14.64 22.99 -12.10
CA PRO A 119 -14.60 24.27 -11.38
C PRO A 119 -13.76 24.22 -10.09
N LYS A 120 -13.49 23.00 -9.58
CA LYS A 120 -12.59 22.77 -8.43
C LYS A 120 -11.11 22.64 -8.82
N GLY A 121 -10.82 22.56 -10.12
CA GLY A 121 -9.48 22.34 -10.64
C GLY A 121 -9.12 20.85 -10.77
N LEU A 122 -8.30 20.54 -11.77
CA LEU A 122 -7.61 19.25 -11.84
C LEU A 122 -6.56 19.15 -10.72
N GLU A 123 -6.33 17.95 -10.21
CA GLU A 123 -5.40 17.70 -9.11
C GLU A 123 -4.06 17.18 -9.63
N LEU A 124 -2.96 17.74 -9.14
CA LEU A 124 -1.60 17.22 -9.34
C LEU A 124 -1.21 16.30 -8.17
N ASP A 125 -0.48 15.24 -8.45
CA ASP A 125 -0.08 14.28 -7.41
C ASP A 125 1.00 14.84 -6.49
N ILE A 126 2.13 15.25 -7.05
CA ILE A 126 3.28 15.76 -6.28
C ILE A 126 3.82 17.05 -6.94
N PRO A 127 3.24 18.22 -6.63
CA PRO A 127 3.64 19.49 -7.24
C PRO A 127 4.85 20.13 -6.57
N TYR A 128 5.78 20.62 -7.38
CA TYR A 128 6.97 21.39 -7.01
C TYR A 128 7.02 22.69 -7.82
N TYR A 129 6.08 23.60 -7.58
CA TYR A 129 5.91 24.81 -8.38
C TYR A 129 7.16 25.70 -8.39
N GLU A 130 7.92 25.74 -7.29
CA GLU A 130 9.18 26.49 -7.20
C GLU A 130 10.24 26.02 -8.20
N TYR A 131 10.19 24.74 -8.58
CA TYR A 131 11.07 24.11 -9.56
C TYR A 131 10.39 23.95 -10.93
N GLY A 132 9.17 24.45 -11.11
CA GLY A 132 8.46 24.40 -12.40
C GLY A 132 8.07 22.99 -12.86
N PHE A 133 7.81 22.05 -11.95
CA PHE A 133 7.38 20.69 -12.33
C PHE A 133 6.40 20.05 -11.34
N ALA A 134 5.74 18.99 -11.79
CA ALA A 134 4.98 18.10 -10.93
C ALA A 134 5.18 16.64 -11.35
N ILE A 135 5.17 15.73 -10.39
CA ILE A 135 5.17 14.28 -10.66
C ILE A 135 3.74 13.76 -10.59
N GLU A 136 3.36 13.00 -11.61
CA GLU A 136 2.10 12.27 -11.75
C GLU A 136 2.36 10.76 -11.61
N VAL A 137 1.69 10.10 -10.67
CA VAL A 137 1.87 8.67 -10.40
C VAL A 137 0.78 7.88 -11.12
N GLN A 138 1.17 7.27 -12.25
CA GLN A 138 0.24 6.67 -13.19
C GLN A 138 0.07 5.17 -12.96
N GLY A 139 -1.19 4.73 -12.93
CA GLY A 139 -1.55 3.31 -12.88
C GLY A 139 -1.80 2.71 -14.27
N GLU A 140 -1.84 1.37 -14.34
CA GLU A 140 -2.10 0.60 -15.58
C GLU A 140 -3.37 1.06 -16.31
N GLN A 141 -4.37 1.54 -15.56
CA GLN A 141 -5.62 2.05 -16.12
C GLN A 141 -5.50 3.30 -17.01
N HIS A 142 -4.38 4.04 -16.95
CA HIS A 142 -4.17 5.21 -17.82
C HIS A 142 -3.68 4.82 -19.22
N GLU A 143 -2.99 3.68 -19.35
CA GLU A 143 -2.52 3.20 -20.66
C GLU A 143 -3.55 2.33 -21.37
N LYS A 144 -4.34 1.56 -20.60
CA LYS A 144 -5.24 0.54 -21.17
C LYS A 144 -6.60 0.55 -20.50
N TYR A 145 -7.63 0.30 -21.31
CA TYR A 145 -8.96 0.02 -20.80
C TYR A 145 -8.93 -1.26 -19.95
N ILE A 146 -9.21 -1.11 -18.67
CA ILE A 146 -9.46 -2.20 -17.72
C ILE A 146 -10.91 -2.09 -17.25
N GLU A 147 -11.71 -3.13 -17.51
CA GLU A 147 -13.16 -3.16 -17.23
C GLU A 147 -13.50 -2.76 -15.78
N PHE A 148 -12.74 -3.29 -14.82
CA PHE A 148 -12.91 -2.99 -13.40
C PHE A 148 -12.75 -1.49 -13.08
N PHE A 149 -11.74 -0.83 -13.65
CA PHE A 149 -11.46 0.59 -13.37
C PHE A 149 -12.38 1.54 -14.16
N HIS A 150 -12.87 1.10 -15.31
CA HIS A 150 -13.72 1.90 -16.19
C HIS A 150 -15.21 1.56 -16.07
N ARG A 151 -15.59 0.74 -15.08
CA ARG A 151 -16.98 0.34 -14.78
C ARG A 151 -17.70 -0.31 -15.97
N GLY A 152 -16.95 -1.02 -16.81
CA GLY A 152 -17.51 -1.64 -18.02
C GLY A 152 -17.82 -0.70 -19.18
N ASP A 153 -17.53 0.61 -19.07
CA ASP A 153 -17.81 1.60 -20.12
C ASP A 153 -16.52 2.20 -20.70
N PRO A 154 -16.17 1.86 -21.96
CA PRO A 154 -15.02 2.43 -22.68
C PRO A 154 -15.02 3.96 -22.76
N ASN A 155 -16.18 4.63 -22.68
CA ASN A 155 -16.23 6.08 -22.67
C ASN A 155 -15.56 6.67 -21.43
N ASN A 156 -15.50 5.95 -20.32
CA ASN A 156 -14.79 6.41 -19.13
C ASN A 156 -13.27 6.45 -19.37
N PHE A 157 -12.73 5.54 -20.18
CA PHE A 157 -11.32 5.57 -20.59
C PHE A 157 -11.05 6.73 -21.55
N ILE A 158 -11.94 6.98 -22.51
CA ILE A 158 -11.83 8.13 -23.43
C ILE A 158 -11.87 9.45 -22.64
N LYS A 159 -12.80 9.57 -21.68
CA LYS A 159 -12.87 10.73 -20.79
C LYS A 159 -11.62 10.91 -19.94
N GLN A 160 -11.07 9.81 -19.41
CA GLN A 160 -9.82 9.84 -18.66
C GLN A 160 -8.65 10.34 -19.54
N GLN A 161 -8.51 9.82 -20.76
CA GLN A 161 -7.48 10.28 -21.70
C GLN A 161 -7.64 11.76 -22.06
N ALA A 162 -8.87 12.21 -22.32
CA ALA A 162 -9.14 13.62 -22.60
C ALA A 162 -8.79 14.52 -21.40
N GLN A 163 -9.07 14.06 -20.18
CA GLN A 163 -8.71 14.78 -18.95
C GLN A 163 -7.20 14.82 -18.70
N ASP A 164 -6.49 13.73 -18.98
CA ASP A 164 -5.03 13.64 -18.86
C ASP A 164 -4.34 14.57 -19.87
N GLN A 165 -4.85 14.64 -21.11
CA GLN A 165 -4.35 15.53 -22.16
C GLN A 165 -4.59 17.01 -21.81
N LEU A 166 -5.80 17.36 -21.36
CA LEU A 166 -6.13 18.70 -20.89
C LEU A 166 -5.24 19.13 -19.72
N LYS A 167 -4.99 18.23 -18.76
CA LYS A 167 -4.10 18.52 -17.63
C LYS A 167 -2.69 18.89 -18.13
N LYS A 168 -2.18 18.13 -19.10
CA LYS A 168 -0.87 18.37 -19.70
C LYS A 168 -0.80 19.75 -20.35
N GLU A 169 -1.79 20.09 -21.18
CA GLU A 169 -1.86 21.39 -21.85
C GLU A 169 -1.88 22.55 -20.85
N LEU A 170 -2.75 22.48 -19.83
CA LEU A 170 -2.83 23.52 -18.80
C LEU A 170 -1.53 23.66 -17.99
N CYS A 171 -0.82 22.56 -17.75
CA CYS A 171 0.48 22.62 -17.06
C CYS A 171 1.55 23.26 -17.95
N GLU A 172 1.62 22.88 -19.24
CA GLU A 172 2.55 23.44 -20.21
C GLU A 172 2.35 24.96 -20.39
N GLU A 173 1.11 25.42 -20.50
CA GLU A 173 0.75 26.85 -20.58
C GLU A 173 1.21 27.65 -19.35
N ASN A 174 1.35 26.98 -18.21
CA ASN A 174 1.75 27.58 -16.93
C ASN A 174 3.19 27.24 -16.54
N TRP A 175 4.01 26.77 -17.50
CA TRP A 175 5.43 26.45 -17.29
C TRP A 175 5.67 25.38 -16.22
N ILE A 176 4.71 24.46 -16.05
CA ILE A 176 4.81 23.30 -15.19
C ILE A 176 5.06 22.06 -16.04
N THR A 177 6.26 21.51 -15.94
CA THR A 177 6.62 20.26 -16.62
C THR A 177 6.03 19.06 -15.86
N LEU A 178 5.24 18.23 -16.54
CA LEU A 178 4.76 16.98 -15.94
C LEU A 178 5.77 15.85 -16.14
N ARG A 179 6.13 15.17 -15.04
CA ARG A 179 6.93 13.94 -15.04
C ARG A 179 6.08 12.76 -14.59
N TYR A 180 6.17 11.66 -15.30
CA TYR A 180 5.32 10.50 -15.05
C TYR A 180 6.13 9.39 -14.39
N VAL A 181 5.56 8.77 -13.35
CA VAL A 181 6.09 7.55 -12.73
C VAL A 181 5.04 6.46 -12.89
N TRP A 182 5.29 5.55 -13.83
CA TRP A 182 4.38 4.45 -14.17
C TRP A 182 4.43 3.33 -13.15
N TYR A 183 3.33 2.63 -12.94
CA TYR A 183 3.19 1.57 -11.93
C TYR A 183 4.18 0.41 -12.04
N HIS A 184 4.77 0.16 -13.21
CA HIS A 184 5.75 -0.92 -13.43
C HIS A 184 7.21 -0.44 -13.26
N GLU A 185 7.44 0.86 -13.11
CA GLU A 185 8.78 1.42 -12.94
C GLU A 185 9.26 1.31 -11.49
N ASP A 186 10.57 1.38 -11.27
CA ASP A 186 11.13 1.56 -9.92
C ASP A 186 11.24 3.07 -9.61
N PRO A 187 10.47 3.62 -8.65
CA PRO A 187 10.55 5.02 -8.27
C PRO A 187 11.95 5.46 -7.79
N TYR A 188 12.75 4.55 -7.23
CA TYR A 188 14.11 4.88 -6.78
C TYR A 188 15.08 5.10 -7.95
N VAL A 189 14.73 4.64 -9.15
CA VAL A 189 15.51 4.83 -10.37
C VAL A 189 14.96 6.00 -11.17
N VAL A 190 13.66 5.97 -11.45
CA VAL A 190 13.01 6.92 -12.37
C VAL A 190 12.92 8.33 -11.79
N ILE A 191 12.71 8.50 -10.48
CA ILE A 191 12.65 9.85 -9.89
C ILE A 191 14.00 10.56 -10.01
N PRO A 192 15.14 9.97 -9.60
CA PRO A 192 16.45 10.61 -9.83
C PRO A 192 16.75 10.91 -11.30
N GLU A 193 16.31 10.06 -12.23
CA GLU A 193 16.45 10.33 -13.67
C GLU A 193 15.68 11.58 -14.08
N HIS A 194 14.39 11.69 -13.71
CA HIS A 194 13.58 12.88 -13.96
C HIS A 194 14.21 14.15 -13.38
N LEU A 195 14.76 14.06 -12.17
CA LEU A 195 15.41 15.19 -11.52
C LEU A 195 16.71 15.62 -12.23
N ARG A 196 17.53 14.67 -12.70
CA ARG A 196 18.73 14.95 -13.52
C ARG A 196 18.37 15.58 -14.86
N GLU A 197 17.33 15.08 -15.53
CA GLU A 197 16.84 15.66 -16.78
C GLU A 197 16.35 17.10 -16.62
N LEU A 198 15.81 17.44 -15.44
CA LEU A 198 15.41 18.80 -15.08
C LEU A 198 16.60 19.65 -14.61
N GLY A 199 17.81 19.08 -14.48
CA GLY A 199 18.99 19.78 -13.98
C GLY A 199 18.92 20.15 -12.50
N LEU A 200 18.11 19.44 -11.71
CA LEU A 200 17.89 19.73 -10.29
C LEU A 200 18.87 19.00 -9.36
N ILE A 201 19.48 17.93 -9.85
CA ILE A 201 20.50 17.14 -9.15
C ILE A 201 21.59 16.71 -10.14
N ASP A 202 22.77 16.36 -9.61
CA ASP A 202 23.92 15.84 -10.37
C ASP A 202 23.78 14.34 -10.74
#